data_AF-W1WDV1-F1
#
_entry.id   AF-W1WDV1-F1
#
_cell.length_a   1.000
_cell.length_b   1.000
_cell.length_c   1.000
_cell.angle_alpha   90.00
_cell.angle_beta   90.00
_cell.angle_gamma   90.00
#
_symmetry.space_group_name_H-M   'P 1'
#
loop_
_entity.id
_entity.type
_entity.pdbx_description
1 polymer ?
#
loop_
_entity_poly.entity_id
_entity_poly.type
_entity_poly.pdbx_seq_one_letter_code
_entity_poly.pdbx_strand_id
1 'polypeptide(L)'
;MKKIDKLLNNIDEDQYLDNEKSLSENEKEKILNMTMNKIKNSSNQSKNKGKVVSLKKTVAIILASVLMISTLSFAADYFSFDAQLANLLNINGENEHLINGSGANINKSVESKGLRITATQVISDKNSLYIILKLKTKDGFSHSLKTFNEFDFEVKSNGSYRPSSSATFESIKSEDDDPNTSTILVTMEQEYINNSDIRLIFKDFG
;
A
#
# COMPACT_ATOMS: atom_id res chain seq x y z
N MET A 1 3.54 3.16 -47.21
CA MET A 1 3.27 2.08 -46.25
C MET A 1 1.76 1.96 -46.08
N LYS A 2 1.15 0.83 -46.45
CA LYS A 2 -0.30 0.54 -46.32
C LYS A 2 -0.53 -0.94 -45.98
N LYS A 3 0.20 -1.46 -44.99
CA LYS A 3 0.15 -2.89 -44.64
C LYS A 3 -0.33 -3.18 -43.21
N ILE A 4 -0.31 -2.20 -42.30
CA ILE A 4 -0.65 -2.42 -40.88
C ILE A 4 -2.13 -2.10 -40.63
N ASP A 5 -2.65 -1.03 -41.22
CA ASP A 5 -4.03 -0.56 -41.02
C ASP A 5 -5.10 -1.57 -41.49
N LYS A 6 -4.72 -2.53 -42.33
CA LYS A 6 -5.63 -3.57 -42.85
C LYS A 6 -5.73 -4.80 -41.94
N LEU A 7 -4.86 -4.93 -40.94
CA LEU A 7 -4.85 -6.06 -39.99
C LEU A 7 -5.66 -5.78 -38.73
N LEU A 8 -5.92 -4.51 -38.40
CA LEU A 8 -6.60 -4.12 -37.17
C LEU A 8 -8.14 -4.13 -37.27
N ASN A 9 -8.70 -4.10 -38.48
CA ASN A 9 -10.15 -4.01 -38.68
C ASN A 9 -10.90 -5.37 -38.66
N ASN A 10 -10.21 -6.48 -38.38
CA ASN A 10 -10.79 -7.83 -38.43
C ASN A 10 -10.70 -8.60 -37.10
N ILE A 11 -10.38 -7.92 -35.99
CA ILE A 11 -10.34 -8.57 -34.68
C ILE A 11 -11.68 -8.24 -33.99
N ASP A 12 -12.66 -9.12 -34.18
CA ASP A 12 -13.86 -9.18 -33.34
C ASP A 12 -13.42 -9.71 -31.97
N GLU A 13 -13.29 -8.82 -30.98
CA GLU A 13 -12.84 -9.16 -29.61
C GLU A 13 -13.84 -10.07 -28.86
N ASP A 14 -15.10 -10.11 -29.30
CA ASP A 14 -16.19 -10.79 -28.60
C ASP A 14 -16.27 -12.30 -28.86
N GLN A 15 -15.45 -12.85 -29.77
CA GLN A 15 -15.46 -14.29 -30.11
C GLN A 15 -14.48 -15.17 -29.31
N TYR A 16 -13.66 -14.57 -28.44
CA TYR A 16 -12.57 -15.29 -27.76
C TYR A 16 -12.85 -15.71 -26.32
N LEU A 17 -14.01 -15.36 -25.75
CA LEU A 17 -14.33 -15.65 -24.34
C LEU A 17 -14.98 -17.03 -24.10
N ASP A 18 -15.53 -17.69 -25.13
CA ASP A 18 -16.32 -18.92 -24.97
C ASP A 18 -15.63 -20.22 -25.46
N ASN A 19 -14.35 -20.16 -25.84
CA ASN A 19 -13.62 -21.33 -26.38
C ASN A 19 -12.42 -21.75 -25.53
N GLU A 20 -12.53 -21.74 -24.20
CA GLU A 20 -11.56 -22.44 -23.35
C GLU A 20 -11.68 -23.95 -23.55
N LYS A 21 -10.84 -24.50 -24.43
CA LYS A 21 -10.71 -25.93 -24.61
C LYS A 21 -10.18 -26.53 -23.32
N SER A 22 -10.99 -27.37 -22.67
CA SER A 22 -10.58 -28.06 -21.45
C SER A 22 -9.28 -28.85 -21.69
N LEU A 23 -8.32 -28.69 -20.78
CA LEU A 23 -7.02 -29.35 -20.87
C LEU A 23 -7.21 -30.86 -20.97
N SER A 24 -6.57 -31.48 -21.96
CA SER A 24 -6.56 -32.94 -22.07
C SER A 24 -5.81 -33.56 -20.89
N GLU A 25 -6.15 -34.80 -20.52
CA GLU A 25 -5.51 -35.48 -19.38
C GLU A 25 -3.98 -35.57 -19.53
N ASN A 26 -3.48 -35.70 -20.76
CA ASN A 26 -2.05 -35.70 -21.04
C ASN A 26 -1.39 -34.33 -20.77
N GLU A 27 -2.06 -33.22 -21.09
CA GLU A 27 -1.56 -31.88 -20.78
C GLU A 27 -1.54 -31.61 -19.27
N LYS A 28 -2.57 -32.06 -18.54
CA LYS A 28 -2.60 -31.99 -17.08
C LYS A 28 -1.46 -32.78 -16.45
N GLU A 29 -1.23 -34.01 -16.91
CA GLU A 29 -0.15 -34.87 -16.42
C GLU A 29 1.24 -34.28 -16.72
N LYS A 30 1.41 -33.68 -17.90
CA LYS A 30 2.63 -32.95 -18.27
C LYS A 30 2.89 -31.76 -17.35
N ILE A 31 1.87 -30.95 -17.05
CA ILE A 31 1.97 -29.81 -16.14
C ILE A 31 2.30 -30.27 -14.72
N LEU A 32 1.66 -31.35 -14.25
CA LEU A 32 1.92 -31.93 -12.93
C LEU A 32 3.38 -32.41 -12.81
N ASN A 33 3.89 -33.12 -13.82
CA ASN A 33 5.26 -33.58 -13.86
C ASN A 33 6.28 -32.45 -13.92
N MET A 34 6.00 -31.40 -14.71
CA MET A 34 6.84 -30.18 -14.73
C MET A 34 6.88 -29.49 -13.37
N THR A 35 5.74 -29.42 -12.68
CA THR A 35 5.62 -28.80 -11.35
C THR A 35 6.38 -29.61 -10.30
N MET A 36 6.22 -30.94 -10.31
CA MET A 36 6.93 -31.81 -9.38
C MET A 36 8.45 -31.84 -9.60
N ASN A 37 8.91 -31.79 -10.85
CA ASN A 37 10.33 -31.65 -11.14
C ASN A 37 10.88 -30.29 -10.67
N LYS A 38 10.10 -29.21 -10.80
CA LYS A 38 10.50 -27.89 -10.32
C LYS A 38 10.63 -27.86 -8.79
N ILE A 39 9.72 -28.52 -8.06
CA ILE A 39 9.77 -28.68 -6.59
C ILE A 39 10.98 -29.54 -6.16
N LYS A 40 11.25 -30.64 -6.86
CA LYS A 40 12.41 -31.51 -6.56
C LYS A 40 13.75 -30.83 -6.87
N ASN A 41 13.81 -29.99 -7.90
CA ASN A 41 15.02 -29.28 -8.26
C ASN A 41 15.24 -28.03 -7.40
N SER A 42 14.18 -27.38 -6.92
CA SER A 42 14.29 -26.30 -5.94
C SER A 42 14.72 -26.80 -4.55
N SER A 43 14.38 -28.03 -4.17
CA SER A 43 14.88 -28.64 -2.91
C SER A 43 16.36 -29.03 -2.98
N ASN A 44 16.90 -29.31 -4.17
CA ASN A 44 18.30 -29.71 -4.38
C ASN A 44 19.26 -28.53 -4.68
N GLN A 45 18.76 -27.30 -4.80
CA GLN A 45 19.60 -26.11 -5.00
C GLN A 45 20.08 -25.44 -3.70
N SER A 46 19.76 -26.02 -2.53
CA SER A 46 20.22 -25.56 -1.21
C SER A 46 21.39 -26.40 -0.67
N LYS A 47 22.44 -26.58 -1.48
CA LYS A 47 23.73 -27.15 -1.02
C LYS A 47 24.91 -26.50 -1.72
N ASN A 48 25.04 -25.17 -1.60
CA ASN A 48 26.33 -24.52 -1.75
C ASN A 48 26.82 -24.06 -0.37
N LYS A 49 27.85 -24.75 0.13
CA LYS A 49 28.56 -24.48 1.39
C LYS A 49 29.30 -23.14 1.28
N GLY A 50 28.59 -22.04 1.55
CA GLY A 50 29.20 -20.81 2.01
C GLY A 50 29.48 -20.93 3.51
N LYS A 51 30.70 -20.56 3.95
CA LYS A 51 31.10 -20.53 5.37
C LYS A 51 30.01 -19.88 6.23
N VAL A 52 29.42 -20.65 7.15
CA VAL A 52 28.59 -20.12 8.23
C VAL A 52 29.54 -19.40 9.19
N VAL A 53 29.70 -18.09 9.00
CA VAL A 53 30.16 -17.23 10.08
C VAL A 53 29.00 -17.20 11.07
N SER A 54 29.20 -17.83 12.23
CA SER A 54 28.25 -17.77 13.33
C SER A 54 28.17 -16.31 13.80
N LEU A 55 27.27 -15.53 13.20
CA LEU A 55 26.85 -14.27 13.78
C LEU A 55 26.23 -14.61 15.13
N LYS A 56 26.95 -14.24 16.18
CA LYS A 56 26.40 -14.11 17.52
C LYS A 56 25.07 -13.35 17.37
N LYS A 57 24.01 -13.89 17.98
CA LYS A 57 22.66 -13.31 18.00
C LYS A 57 22.72 -11.91 18.63
N THR A 58 23.12 -10.92 17.86
CA THR A 58 22.75 -9.54 18.13
C THR A 58 21.31 -9.45 17.65
N VAL A 59 20.37 -9.59 18.57
CA VAL A 59 18.98 -9.22 18.31
C VAL A 59 19.04 -7.72 18.01
N ALA A 60 19.09 -7.38 16.72
CA ALA A 60 18.89 -6.02 16.28
C ALA A 60 17.46 -5.67 16.70
N ILE A 61 17.33 -4.83 17.72
CA ILE A 61 16.05 -4.22 18.06
C ILE A 61 15.77 -3.29 16.88
N ILE A 62 14.92 -3.74 15.95
CA ILE A 62 14.37 -2.88 14.91
C ILE A 62 13.56 -1.82 15.66
N LEU A 63 14.04 -0.57 15.63
CA LEU A 63 13.40 0.54 16.33
C LEU A 63 12.21 1.02 15.49
N ALA A 64 11.12 0.26 15.50
CA ALA A 64 9.94 0.65 14.73
C ALA A 64 9.32 1.95 15.28
N SER A 65 9.03 2.89 14.39
CA SER A 65 8.23 4.08 14.76
C SER A 65 6.76 3.79 14.57
N VAL A 66 5.95 4.26 15.53
CA VAL A 66 4.53 3.94 15.62
C VAL A 66 3.70 5.23 15.60
N LEU A 67 2.77 5.34 14.65
CA LEU A 67 1.72 6.36 14.64
C LEU A 67 0.38 5.71 14.94
N MET A 68 -0.33 6.24 15.94
CA MET A 68 -1.70 5.80 16.28
C MET A 68 -2.70 6.84 15.78
N ILE A 69 -3.71 6.39 15.05
CA ILE A 69 -4.74 7.23 14.43
C ILE A 69 -6.11 6.66 14.81
N SER A 70 -6.99 7.46 15.38
CA SER A 70 -8.39 7.07 15.64
C SER A 70 -9.28 7.61 14.51
N THR A 71 -10.02 6.74 13.83
CA THR A 71 -10.97 7.11 12.74
C THR A 71 -12.36 7.44 13.26
N LEU A 72 -12.45 8.24 14.32
CA LEU A 72 -13.76 8.67 14.83
C LEU A 72 -14.49 9.47 13.75
N SER A 73 -15.82 9.38 13.65
CA SER A 73 -16.59 10.31 12.82
C SER A 73 -16.46 11.72 13.41
N PHE A 74 -15.81 12.63 12.69
CA PHE A 74 -15.52 13.98 13.16
C PHE A 74 -16.47 14.98 12.53
N ALA A 75 -17.41 15.53 13.29
CA ALA A 75 -18.09 16.77 12.90
C ALA A 75 -17.16 17.94 13.24
N ALA A 76 -16.52 18.53 12.23
CA ALA A 76 -15.64 19.69 12.42
C ALA A 76 -16.24 20.92 11.73
N ASP A 77 -16.35 22.03 12.46
CA ASP A 77 -16.86 23.30 11.93
C ASP A 77 -15.93 23.93 10.86
N TYR A 78 -14.67 23.44 10.73
CA TYR A 78 -13.67 23.92 9.77
C TYR A 78 -12.77 22.77 9.26
N PHE A 79 -13.35 21.74 8.66
CA PHE A 79 -12.59 20.75 7.87
C PHE A 79 -12.62 21.14 6.39
N SER A 80 -11.46 21.09 5.74
CA SER A 80 -11.33 21.22 4.30
C SER A 80 -10.38 20.13 3.81
N PHE A 81 -10.76 19.49 2.71
CA PHE A 81 -9.96 18.43 2.12
C PHE A 81 -8.61 18.98 1.65
N ASP A 82 -7.55 18.21 1.89
CA ASP A 82 -6.26 18.42 1.23
C ASP A 82 -6.47 18.33 -0.29
N ALA A 83 -5.88 19.25 -1.05
CA ALA A 83 -6.15 19.36 -2.48
C ALA A 83 -5.78 18.08 -3.24
N GLN A 84 -4.75 17.34 -2.80
CA GLN A 84 -4.36 16.08 -3.42
C GLN A 84 -5.44 15.00 -3.22
N LEU A 85 -6.02 14.96 -2.01
CA LEU A 85 -7.05 14.01 -1.63
C LEU A 85 -8.40 14.36 -2.24
N ALA A 86 -8.72 15.66 -2.31
CA ALA A 86 -9.87 16.18 -3.04
C ALA A 86 -9.81 15.78 -4.52
N ASN A 87 -8.67 15.99 -5.17
CA ASN A 87 -8.49 15.60 -6.57
C ASN A 87 -8.58 14.08 -6.77
N LEU A 88 -7.95 13.29 -5.89
CA LEU A 88 -7.98 11.83 -5.95
C LEU A 88 -9.41 11.28 -5.84
N LEU A 89 -10.18 11.81 -4.89
CA LEU A 89 -11.56 11.38 -4.63
C LEU A 89 -12.58 12.12 -5.50
N ASN A 90 -12.12 12.96 -6.42
CA ASN A 90 -12.94 13.82 -7.29
C ASN A 90 -13.98 14.64 -6.50
N ILE A 91 -13.53 15.21 -5.37
CA ILE A 91 -14.32 16.06 -4.48
C ILE A 91 -14.37 17.46 -5.08
N ASN A 92 -15.59 17.96 -5.25
CA ASN A 92 -15.92 19.29 -5.72
C ASN A 92 -17.09 19.85 -4.90
N GLY A 93 -17.45 21.11 -5.11
CA GLY A 93 -18.52 21.75 -4.34
C GLY A 93 -19.90 21.09 -4.47
N GLU A 94 -20.10 20.22 -5.46
CA GLU A 94 -21.37 19.50 -5.64
C GLU A 94 -21.46 18.24 -4.76
N ASN A 95 -20.35 17.52 -4.53
CA ASN A 95 -20.34 16.27 -3.77
C ASN A 95 -19.65 16.35 -2.38
N GLU A 96 -19.04 17.49 -2.04
CA GLU A 96 -18.42 17.73 -0.74
C GLU A 96 -19.38 17.46 0.43
N HIS A 97 -20.65 17.81 0.28
CA HIS A 97 -21.66 17.58 1.31
C HIS A 97 -21.90 16.09 1.64
N LEU A 98 -21.61 15.17 0.72
CA LEU A 98 -21.81 13.73 0.89
C LEU A 98 -20.76 13.09 1.81
N ILE A 99 -19.62 13.76 1.96
CA ILE A 99 -18.44 13.29 2.69
C ILE A 99 -18.09 14.21 3.85
N ASN A 100 -18.93 15.22 4.11
CA ASN A 100 -18.86 16.05 5.30
C ASN A 100 -19.00 15.16 6.55
N GLY A 101 -18.03 15.27 7.45
CA GLY A 101 -17.96 14.47 8.67
C GLY A 101 -17.16 13.16 8.56
N SER A 102 -16.74 12.80 7.34
CA SER A 102 -15.95 11.60 7.07
C SER A 102 -14.44 11.82 7.25
N GLY A 103 -14.00 13.06 7.44
CA GLY A 103 -12.58 13.41 7.49
C GLY A 103 -12.17 14.25 8.70
N ALA A 104 -10.87 14.17 9.05
CA ALA A 104 -10.26 15.03 10.05
C ALA A 104 -8.80 15.35 9.75
N ASN A 105 -8.41 16.55 10.20
CA ASN A 105 -7.03 16.97 10.31
C ASN A 105 -6.41 16.35 11.58
N ILE A 106 -5.42 15.48 11.40
CA ILE A 106 -4.75 14.76 12.50
C ILE A 106 -3.47 15.49 12.91
N ASN A 107 -2.65 15.89 11.94
CA ASN A 107 -1.36 16.58 12.10
C ASN A 107 -0.45 15.97 13.19
N LYS A 108 -0.39 14.64 13.26
CA LYS A 108 0.49 13.90 14.17
C LYS A 108 1.74 13.47 13.44
N SER A 109 2.89 13.60 14.11
CA SER A 109 4.18 13.25 13.51
C SER A 109 5.03 12.39 14.43
N VAL A 110 5.90 11.61 13.80
CA VAL A 110 6.98 10.86 14.43
C VAL A 110 8.26 11.15 13.65
N GLU A 111 9.39 11.28 14.35
CA GLU A 111 10.69 11.54 13.73
C GLU A 111 11.73 10.59 14.31
N SER A 112 12.55 10.00 13.44
CA SER A 112 13.73 9.24 13.83
C SER A 112 14.78 9.30 12.74
N LYS A 113 16.05 9.28 13.13
CA LYS A 113 17.22 9.25 12.23
C LYS A 113 17.14 10.22 11.04
N GLY A 114 16.53 11.41 11.22
CA GLY A 114 16.43 12.44 10.19
C GLY A 114 15.28 12.28 9.19
N LEU A 115 14.42 11.26 9.35
CA LEU A 115 13.15 11.11 8.65
C LEU A 115 11.99 11.45 9.59
N ARG A 116 11.16 12.40 9.19
CA ARG A 116 9.90 12.76 9.85
C ARG A 116 8.73 12.27 9.00
N ILE A 117 7.78 11.58 9.62
CA ILE A 117 6.50 11.19 9.02
C ILE A 117 5.41 11.96 9.74
N THR A 118 4.52 12.58 8.97
CA THR A 118 3.37 13.33 9.48
C THR A 118 2.09 12.80 8.85
N ALA A 119 1.18 12.26 9.65
CA ALA A 119 -0.20 12.01 9.23
C ALA A 119 -0.96 13.33 9.27
N THR A 120 -1.28 13.90 8.10
CA THR A 120 -1.92 15.22 7.98
C THR A 120 -3.43 15.09 8.07
N GLN A 121 -4.02 14.25 7.24
CA GLN A 121 -5.46 14.02 7.15
C GLN A 121 -5.81 12.55 7.14
N VAL A 122 -6.96 12.23 7.71
CA VAL A 122 -7.63 10.94 7.60
C VAL A 122 -9.03 11.17 7.02
N ILE A 123 -9.46 10.31 6.12
CA ILE A 123 -10.86 10.19 5.70
C ILE A 123 -11.26 8.73 5.86
N SER A 124 -12.42 8.47 6.43
CA SER A 124 -12.97 7.13 6.49
C SER A 124 -14.47 7.14 6.31
N ASP A 125 -14.98 6.13 5.65
CA ASP A 125 -16.37 5.73 5.74
C ASP A 125 -16.48 4.37 6.45
N LYS A 126 -17.63 3.70 6.32
CA LYS A 126 -17.84 2.39 6.92
C LYS A 126 -16.88 1.32 6.40
N ASN A 127 -16.45 1.40 5.14
CA ASN A 127 -15.76 0.33 4.42
C ASN A 127 -14.36 0.73 3.92
N SER A 128 -14.05 2.02 3.90
CA SER A 128 -12.84 2.56 3.29
C SER A 128 -12.17 3.58 4.18
N LEU A 129 -10.86 3.64 4.07
CA LEU A 129 -9.99 4.54 4.81
C LEU A 129 -8.93 5.10 3.87
N TYR A 130 -8.69 6.40 3.97
CA TYR A 130 -7.64 7.12 3.29
C TYR A 130 -6.84 7.94 4.31
N ILE A 131 -5.51 7.86 4.26
CA ILE A 131 -4.61 8.63 5.13
C ILE A 131 -3.57 9.33 4.25
N ILE A 132 -3.39 10.63 4.44
CA ILE A 132 -2.27 11.36 3.83
C ILE A 132 -1.11 11.39 4.82
N LEU A 133 0.02 10.84 4.39
CA LEU A 133 1.29 10.90 5.09
C LEU A 133 2.25 11.81 4.33
N LYS A 134 2.71 12.88 4.96
CA LYS A 134 3.82 13.72 4.48
C LYS A 134 5.11 13.26 5.13
N LEU A 135 6.09 12.89 4.32
CA LEU A 135 7.41 12.47 4.74
C LEU A 135 8.39 13.60 4.47
N LYS A 136 9.32 13.82 5.39
CA LYS A 136 10.38 14.82 5.27
C LYS A 136 11.71 14.27 5.73
N THR A 137 12.74 14.41 4.90
CA THR A 137 14.12 14.01 5.23
C THR A 137 15.03 15.22 5.41
N LYS A 138 16.18 15.04 6.07
CA LYS A 138 17.22 16.07 6.16
C LYS A 138 18.13 16.11 4.94
N ASP A 139 18.45 14.94 4.37
CA ASP A 139 19.48 14.76 3.34
C ASP A 139 18.89 14.46 1.95
N GLY A 140 17.60 14.71 1.77
CA GLY A 140 16.85 14.39 0.56
C GLY A 140 16.43 12.94 0.46
N PHE A 141 15.32 12.68 -0.23
CA PHE A 141 14.99 11.32 -0.59
C PHE A 141 15.96 10.87 -1.68
N SER A 142 16.79 9.86 -1.38
CA SER A 142 17.37 9.03 -2.44
C SER A 142 16.23 8.64 -3.39
N HIS A 143 16.44 8.71 -4.70
CA HIS A 143 15.45 8.38 -5.74
C HIS A 143 14.74 7.02 -5.54
N SER A 144 15.23 6.18 -4.61
CA SER A 144 14.69 4.88 -4.21
C SER A 144 13.64 4.89 -3.10
N LEU A 145 13.45 5.96 -2.32
CA LEU A 145 12.40 6.01 -1.27
C LEU A 145 11.05 6.42 -1.87
N LYS A 146 10.57 5.63 -2.84
CA LYS A 146 9.19 5.75 -3.35
C LYS A 146 8.18 5.04 -2.46
N THR A 147 8.65 4.17 -1.57
CA THR A 147 7.84 3.37 -0.64
C THR A 147 8.68 2.98 0.59
N PHE A 148 8.03 2.52 1.66
CA PHE A 148 8.67 1.73 2.71
C PHE A 148 8.87 0.28 2.19
N ASN A 149 9.99 -0.37 2.53
CA ASN A 149 10.25 -1.79 2.26
C ASN A 149 9.49 -2.72 3.22
N GLU A 150 9.37 -2.32 4.49
CA GLU A 150 8.66 -3.06 5.52
C GLU A 150 7.83 -2.12 6.42
N PHE A 151 6.53 -2.36 6.44
CA PHE A 151 5.55 -1.58 7.18
C PHE A 151 4.41 -2.50 7.62
N ASP A 152 3.95 -2.35 8.87
CA ASP A 152 2.74 -3.02 9.35
C ASP A 152 1.62 -2.00 9.56
N PHE A 153 0.45 -2.33 9.03
CA PHE A 153 -0.80 -1.68 9.35
C PHE A 153 -1.56 -2.55 10.34
N GLU A 154 -1.91 -2.04 11.51
CA GLU A 154 -2.74 -2.77 12.46
C GLU A 154 -4.04 -2.02 12.77
N VAL A 155 -5.15 -2.77 12.84
CA VAL A 155 -6.45 -2.26 13.27
C VAL A 155 -6.78 -2.86 14.62
N LYS A 156 -7.26 -2.03 15.55
CA LYS A 156 -7.73 -2.50 16.84
C LYS A 156 -9.11 -3.12 16.70
N SER A 157 -9.19 -4.42 16.98
CA SER A 157 -10.43 -5.19 17.01
C SER A 157 -10.52 -5.94 18.33
N ASN A 158 -11.66 -5.84 19.02
CA ASN A 158 -11.90 -6.48 20.33
C ASN A 158 -10.80 -6.19 21.37
N GLY A 159 -10.35 -4.93 21.43
CA GLY A 159 -9.36 -4.46 22.41
C GLY A 159 -7.90 -4.79 22.08
N SER A 160 -7.63 -5.53 21.00
CA SER A 160 -6.26 -5.88 20.57
C SER A 160 -5.99 -5.41 19.14
N TYR A 161 -4.76 -5.01 18.86
CA TYR A 161 -4.33 -4.69 17.51
C TYR A 161 -4.04 -5.96 16.73
N ARG A 162 -4.51 -5.99 15.48
CA ARG A 162 -4.28 -7.11 14.55
C ARG A 162 -3.73 -6.56 13.24
N PRO A 163 -2.71 -7.20 12.65
CA PRO A 163 -2.24 -6.84 11.32
C PRO A 163 -3.39 -6.90 10.30
N SER A 164 -3.46 -5.90 9.44
CA SER A 164 -4.34 -5.85 8.27
C SER A 164 -3.49 -5.94 7.01
N SER A 165 -3.88 -6.82 6.08
CA SER A 165 -3.25 -6.97 4.77
C SER A 165 -3.98 -6.20 3.67
N SER A 166 -5.06 -5.49 3.97
CA SER A 166 -5.85 -4.75 2.97
C SER A 166 -5.39 -3.30 2.76
N ALA A 167 -4.38 -2.85 3.51
CA ALA A 167 -3.81 -1.53 3.35
C ALA A 167 -2.82 -1.49 2.17
N THR A 168 -2.99 -0.50 1.29
CA THR A 168 -2.09 -0.20 0.17
C THR A 168 -1.49 1.19 0.34
N PHE A 169 -0.37 1.43 -0.35
CA PHE A 169 0.37 2.68 -0.29
C PHE A 169 0.73 3.13 -1.69
N GLU A 170 0.51 4.40 -1.97
CA GLU A 170 0.87 5.02 -3.24
C GLU A 170 1.59 6.34 -2.99
N SER A 171 2.73 6.55 -3.64
CA SER A 171 3.34 7.87 -3.67
C SER A 171 2.55 8.75 -4.62
N ILE A 172 2.03 9.85 -4.08
CA ILE A 172 1.29 10.84 -4.84
C ILE A 172 2.13 12.11 -5.01
N LYS A 173 1.78 12.92 -6.00
CA LYS A 173 2.51 14.15 -6.30
C LYS A 173 2.42 15.11 -5.10
N SER A 174 3.56 15.44 -4.50
CA SER A 174 3.64 16.46 -3.47
C SER A 174 3.17 17.83 -4.00
N GLU A 175 2.55 18.62 -3.12
CA GLU A 175 2.21 20.03 -3.40
C GLU A 175 3.47 20.89 -3.56
N ASP A 176 4.54 20.54 -2.84
CA ASP A 176 5.85 21.16 -2.94
C ASP A 176 6.79 20.34 -3.83
N ASP A 177 7.47 21.00 -4.77
CA ASP A 177 8.58 20.41 -5.54
C ASP A 177 9.87 20.33 -4.68
N ASP A 178 9.74 20.11 -3.36
CA ASP A 178 10.87 19.97 -2.45
C ASP A 178 11.45 18.55 -2.57
N PRO A 179 12.72 18.38 -2.97
CA PRO A 179 13.35 17.05 -3.07
C PRO A 179 13.46 16.31 -1.73
N ASN A 180 13.27 17.02 -0.62
CA ASN A 180 13.29 16.48 0.73
C ASN A 180 11.92 16.07 1.24
N THR A 181 10.84 16.29 0.46
CA THR A 181 9.48 15.91 0.82
C THR A 181 8.94 14.81 -0.10
N SER A 182 8.06 13.99 0.45
CA SER A 182 7.29 13.00 -0.30
C SER A 182 5.92 12.87 0.33
N THR A 183 4.90 12.69 -0.49
CA THR A 183 3.54 12.44 -0.02
C THR A 183 3.14 11.01 -0.36
N ILE A 184 2.65 10.29 0.64
CA ILE A 184 2.14 8.92 0.51
C ILE A 184 0.66 8.93 0.89
N LEU A 185 -0.15 8.37 0.00
CA LEU A 185 -1.51 7.98 0.29
C LEU A 185 -1.50 6.56 0.86
N VAL A 186 -2.18 6.38 1.99
CA VAL A 186 -2.55 5.06 2.50
C VAL A 186 -4.02 4.84 2.20
N THR A 187 -4.35 3.72 1.55
CA THR A 187 -5.74 3.33 1.29
C THR A 187 -6.00 1.98 1.94
N MET A 188 -7.18 1.79 2.53
CA MET A 188 -7.57 0.49 3.03
C MET A 188 -9.06 0.26 2.81
N GLU A 189 -9.39 -0.92 2.32
CA GLU A 189 -10.77 -1.41 2.26
C GLU A 189 -10.96 -2.47 3.35
N GLN A 190 -11.86 -2.19 4.29
CA GLN A 190 -12.24 -3.07 5.37
C GLN A 190 -13.61 -2.68 5.92
N GLU A 191 -14.51 -3.65 6.07
CA GLU A 191 -15.82 -3.40 6.70
C GLU A 191 -15.67 -2.92 8.15
N TYR A 192 -16.51 -1.96 8.52
CA TYR A 192 -16.58 -1.35 9.85
C TYR A 192 -15.28 -0.67 10.29
N ILE A 193 -14.57 -0.03 9.35
CA ILE A 193 -13.30 0.66 9.66
C ILE A 193 -13.50 2.03 10.32
N ASN A 194 -14.67 2.64 10.17
CA ASN A 194 -15.03 3.83 10.92
C ASN A 194 -15.01 3.54 12.44
N ASN A 195 -14.61 4.53 13.22
CA ASN A 195 -14.44 4.46 14.67
C ASN A 195 -13.44 3.40 15.17
N SER A 196 -12.44 3.06 14.35
CA SER A 196 -11.37 2.14 14.73
C SER A 196 -10.11 2.88 15.17
N ASP A 197 -9.31 2.24 16.04
CA ASP A 197 -7.95 2.68 16.30
C ASP A 197 -7.00 1.96 15.34
N ILE A 198 -6.26 2.74 14.56
CA ILE A 198 -5.27 2.26 13.62
C ILE A 198 -3.88 2.52 14.18
N ARG A 199 -2.98 1.60 13.90
CA ARG A 199 -1.57 1.72 14.18
C ARG A 199 -0.77 1.51 12.92
N LEU A 200 0.03 2.50 12.58
CA LEU A 200 0.98 2.47 11.50
C LEU A 200 2.36 2.21 12.11
N ILE A 201 3.01 1.11 11.73
CA ILE A 201 4.31 0.69 12.24
C ILE A 201 5.31 0.71 11.09
N PHE A 202 6.25 1.64 11.13
CA PHE A 202 7.30 1.77 10.13
C PHE A 202 8.51 0.98 10.60
N LYS A 203 8.77 -0.18 9.99
CA LYS A 203 9.84 -1.10 10.41
C LYS A 203 11.19 -0.77 9.79
N ASP A 204 11.22 -0.13 8.62
CA ASP A 204 12.46 0.43 8.07
C ASP A 204 12.99 1.64 8.84
N PHE A 205 12.38 1.98 9.98
CA PHE A 205 13.00 2.88 10.93
C PHE A 205 14.18 2.16 11.62
N GLY A 206 15.38 2.30 11.05
CA GLY A 206 16.54 1.64 11.63
C GLY A 206 17.75 1.55 10.73
#